data_AF-A0A3D2GPM3-F1
#
_entry.id   AF-A0A3D2GPM3-F1
#
_cell.length_a   1.000
_cell.length_b   1.000
_cell.length_c   1.000
_cell.angle_alpha   90.00
_cell.angle_beta   90.00
_cell.angle_gamma   90.00
#
_symmetry.space_group_name_H-M   'P 1'
#
loop_
_entity.id
_entity.type
_entity.pdbx_description
1 polymer ?
#
loop_
_entity_poly.entity_id
_entity_poly.type
_entity_poly.pdbx_seq_one_letter_code
_entity_poly.pdbx_strand_id
1 'polypeptide(L)'
;MARRGFRVAVHRSEPGPHFLDSVRSDAKRAVMMLVQADYARAAEELGVAVSDTALGRQELIEALDRGAVAVVLLSHYRLTGTAVPHWVTVYGHDDDRFYIHDPWIELKELPEDIFHGAALPIPFDEYDRLTRYGRNNFRAALIVEAAGSEHQKKA
;
A
#
# COMPACT_ATOMS: atom_id res chain seq x y z
N MET A 1 -0.54 2.47 -13.27
CA MET A 1 0.51 3.48 -13.00
C MET A 1 1.67 3.32 -13.97
N ALA A 2 2.31 2.15 -14.06
CA ALA A 2 3.38 1.89 -15.03
C ALA A 2 3.01 2.23 -16.49
N ARG A 3 1.84 1.77 -16.98
CA ARG A 3 1.30 2.15 -18.32
C ARG A 3 1.11 3.66 -18.54
N ARG A 4 1.06 4.45 -17.47
CA ARG A 4 0.93 5.91 -17.49
C ARG A 4 2.29 6.61 -17.33
N GLY A 5 3.40 5.87 -17.40
CA GLY A 5 4.76 6.43 -17.33
C GLY A 5 5.30 6.67 -15.92
N PHE A 6 4.71 6.10 -14.87
CA PHE A 6 5.27 6.16 -13.52
C PHE A 6 6.24 5.01 -13.27
N ARG A 7 7.31 5.24 -12.50
CA ARG A 7 8.11 4.14 -11.96
C ARG A 7 7.36 3.56 -10.76
N VAL A 8 7.22 2.24 -10.75
CA VAL A 8 6.49 1.52 -9.71
C VAL A 8 7.34 0.37 -9.19
N ALA A 9 7.43 0.24 -7.88
CA ALA A 9 8.00 -0.92 -7.20
C ALA A 9 6.94 -1.53 -6.27
N VAL A 10 6.79 -2.85 -6.28
CA VAL A 10 5.87 -3.60 -5.45
C VAL A 10 6.67 -4.34 -4.38
N HIS A 11 6.26 -4.19 -3.12
CA HIS A 11 6.80 -4.91 -1.99
C HIS A 11 5.69 -5.78 -1.40
N ARG A 12 5.93 -7.08 -1.27
CA ARG A 12 5.03 -8.03 -0.62
C ARG A 12 5.83 -8.91 0.31
N SER A 13 5.27 -9.24 1.47
CA SER A 13 5.99 -10.02 2.49
C SER A 13 6.21 -11.49 2.10
N GLU A 14 5.46 -11.99 1.13
CA GLU A 14 5.55 -13.36 0.59
C GLU A 14 5.03 -13.38 -0.86
N PRO A 15 5.37 -14.40 -1.67
CA PRO A 15 4.81 -14.57 -3.01
C PRO A 15 3.30 -14.82 -3.01
N GLY A 16 2.63 -14.47 -4.11
CA GLY A 16 1.21 -14.74 -4.31
C GLY A 16 0.88 -16.19 -4.68
N PRO A 17 -0.41 -16.54 -4.81
CA PRO A 17 -1.58 -15.66 -4.75
C PRO A 17 -2.03 -15.31 -3.32
N HIS A 18 -2.58 -14.10 -3.14
CA HIS A 18 -3.00 -13.53 -1.85
C HIS A 18 -4.53 -13.54 -1.66
N PHE A 19 -4.98 -13.31 -0.43
CA PHE A 19 -6.40 -13.12 -0.06
C PHE A 19 -7.32 -14.33 -0.33
N LEU A 20 -6.77 -15.56 -0.38
CA LEU A 20 -7.56 -16.75 -0.66
C LEU A 20 -8.16 -17.42 0.59
N ASP A 21 -7.60 -17.16 1.78
CA ASP A 21 -7.95 -17.91 3.01
C ASP A 21 -9.41 -17.72 3.47
N SER A 22 -10.04 -16.59 3.13
CA SER A 22 -11.43 -16.31 3.46
C SER A 22 -12.41 -16.73 2.37
N VAL A 23 -11.93 -17.25 1.23
CA VAL A 23 -12.76 -17.55 0.06
C VAL A 23 -13.25 -19.00 0.14
N ARG A 24 -14.56 -19.16 0.34
CA ARG A 24 -15.20 -20.49 0.50
C ARG A 24 -15.67 -21.15 -0.79
N SER A 25 -15.86 -20.37 -1.86
CA SER A 25 -16.31 -20.90 -3.15
C SER A 25 -15.10 -21.24 -4.02
N ASP A 26 -15.01 -22.48 -4.49
CA ASP A 26 -13.94 -22.92 -5.38
C ASP A 26 -13.94 -22.14 -6.70
N ALA A 27 -15.12 -21.84 -7.24
CA ALA A 27 -15.26 -21.02 -8.44
C ALA A 27 -14.69 -19.61 -8.22
N LYS A 28 -15.03 -18.97 -7.09
CA LYS A 28 -14.49 -17.64 -6.74
C LYS A 28 -12.99 -17.69 -6.53
N ARG A 29 -12.48 -18.74 -5.87
CA ARG A 29 -11.05 -18.96 -5.64
C ARG A 29 -10.29 -19.11 -6.95
N ALA A 30 -10.81 -19.89 -7.90
CA ALA A 30 -10.22 -20.06 -9.22
C ALA A 30 -10.15 -18.74 -10.01
N VAL A 31 -11.22 -17.95 -9.99
CA VAL A 31 -11.23 -16.62 -10.63
C VAL A 31 -10.18 -15.70 -10.00
N MET A 32 -10.10 -15.64 -8.67
CA MET A 32 -9.11 -14.80 -7.99
C MET A 32 -7.67 -15.20 -8.33
N MET A 33 -7.38 -16.51 -8.40
CA MET A 33 -6.06 -16.99 -8.81
C MET A 33 -5.73 -16.60 -10.26
N LEU A 34 -6.68 -16.78 -11.18
CA LEU A 34 -6.50 -16.42 -12.59
C LEU A 34 -6.21 -14.92 -12.77
N VAL A 35 -7.01 -14.06 -12.13
CA VAL A 35 -6.86 -12.60 -12.22
C VAL A 35 -5.53 -12.14 -11.62
N GLN A 36 -5.11 -12.72 -10.49
CA GLN A 36 -3.82 -12.38 -9.89
C GLN A 36 -2.64 -12.82 -10.77
N ALA A 37 -2.70 -14.00 -11.38
CA ALA A 37 -1.67 -14.47 -12.32
C ALA A 37 -1.58 -13.55 -13.55
N ASP A 38 -2.71 -13.09 -14.07
CA ASP A 38 -2.75 -12.17 -15.20
C ASP A 38 -2.12 -10.80 -14.85
N TYR A 39 -2.45 -10.23 -13.69
CA TYR A 39 -1.84 -8.98 -13.24
C TYR A 39 -0.35 -9.11 -12.95
N ALA A 40 0.10 -10.23 -12.39
CA ALA A 40 1.52 -10.48 -12.16
C ALA A 40 2.30 -10.50 -13.47
N ARG A 41 1.79 -11.22 -14.48
CA ARG A 41 2.39 -11.25 -15.82
C ARG A 41 2.39 -9.88 -16.48
N ALA A 42 1.28 -9.14 -16.41
CA ALA A 42 1.21 -7.79 -16.95
C ALA A 42 2.19 -6.81 -16.26
N ALA A 43 2.44 -6.99 -14.96
CA ALA A 43 3.42 -6.19 -14.24
C ALA A 43 4.85 -6.51 -14.69
N GLU A 44 5.17 -7.79 -14.88
CA GLU A 44 6.45 -8.25 -15.42
C GLU A 44 6.71 -7.72 -16.84
N GLU A 45 5.73 -7.83 -17.73
CA GLU A 45 5.79 -7.30 -19.10
C GLU A 45 6.02 -5.78 -19.14
N LEU A 46 5.60 -5.06 -18.10
CA LEU A 46 5.80 -3.62 -17.92
C LEU A 46 7.11 -3.27 -17.19
N GLY A 47 7.91 -4.26 -16.79
CA GLY A 47 9.16 -4.05 -16.05
C GLY A 47 8.96 -3.51 -14.62
N VAL A 48 7.80 -3.79 -14.00
CA VAL A 48 7.55 -3.40 -12.60
C VAL A 48 8.45 -4.22 -11.69
N ALA A 49 9.23 -3.55 -10.84
CA ALA A 49 10.06 -4.23 -9.84
C ALA A 49 9.16 -4.85 -8.76
N VAL A 50 9.36 -6.14 -8.46
CA VAL A 50 8.61 -6.85 -7.42
C VAL A 50 9.60 -7.46 -6.43
N SER A 51 9.43 -7.16 -5.14
CA SER A 51 10.20 -7.72 -4.03
C SER A 51 9.31 -8.58 -3.14
N ASP A 52 9.78 -9.78 -2.79
CA ASP A 52 9.15 -10.67 -1.81
C ASP A 52 9.64 -10.36 -0.37
N THR A 53 9.91 -9.08 -0.10
CA THR A 53 10.20 -8.54 1.23
C THR A 53 9.27 -7.37 1.52
N ALA A 54 8.70 -7.35 2.72
CA ALA A 54 7.81 -6.26 3.15
C ALA A 54 8.58 -4.93 3.17
N LEU A 55 7.92 -3.84 2.75
CA LEU A 55 8.49 -2.50 2.78
C LEU A 55 8.87 -2.12 4.23
N GLY A 56 10.14 -1.75 4.41
CA GLY A 56 10.66 -1.27 5.69
C GLY A 56 10.25 0.17 5.96
N ARG A 57 10.21 0.56 7.25
CA ARG A 57 9.92 1.95 7.64
C ARG A 57 10.91 2.94 7.04
N GLN A 58 12.20 2.67 7.20
CA GLN A 58 13.26 3.54 6.69
C GLN A 58 13.22 3.65 5.16
N GLU A 59 12.95 2.55 4.47
CA GLU A 59 12.81 2.51 3.02
C GLU A 59 11.61 3.34 2.54
N LEU A 60 10.49 3.30 3.27
CA LEU A 60 9.33 4.16 3.02
C LEU A 60 9.67 5.64 3.24
N ILE A 61 10.31 5.99 4.35
CA ILE A 61 10.77 7.36 4.64
C ILE A 61 11.64 7.88 3.50
N GLU A 62 12.66 7.11 3.10
CA GLU A 62 13.56 7.50 2.01
C GLU A 62 12.84 7.64 0.67
N ALA A 63 11.80 6.83 0.40
CA ALA A 63 10.98 6.98 -0.79
C ALA A 63 10.18 8.28 -0.76
N LEU A 64 9.54 8.59 0.36
CA LEU A 64 8.78 9.83 0.56
C LEU A 64 9.69 11.06 0.43
N ASP A 65 10.90 11.03 0.99
CA ASP A 65 11.88 12.12 0.89
C ASP A 65 12.32 12.42 -0.55
N ARG A 66 12.24 11.42 -1.45
CA ARG A 66 12.51 11.60 -2.89
C ARG A 66 11.30 12.12 -3.67
N GLY A 67 10.17 12.37 -3.00
CA GLY A 67 8.91 12.79 -3.60
C GLY A 67 8.08 11.65 -4.17
N ALA A 68 8.38 10.39 -3.79
CA ALA A 68 7.49 9.28 -4.09
C ALA A 68 6.26 9.30 -3.17
N VAL A 69 5.24 8.53 -3.55
CA VAL A 69 4.11 8.18 -2.67
C VAL A 69 4.04 6.67 -2.54
N ALA A 70 3.45 6.20 -1.44
CA ALA A 70 3.22 4.78 -1.24
C ALA A 70 1.72 4.45 -1.19
N VAL A 71 1.32 3.35 -1.82
CA VAL A 71 -0.01 2.77 -1.66
C VAL A 71 0.14 1.52 -0.80
N VAL A 72 -0.48 1.52 0.38
CA VAL A 72 -0.19 0.55 1.44
C VAL A 72 -1.45 -0.21 1.84
N LEU A 73 -1.31 -1.52 1.99
CA LEU A 73 -2.35 -2.38 2.52
C LEU A 73 -2.45 -2.23 4.04
N LEU A 74 -3.63 -1.88 4.53
CA LEU A 74 -4.01 -1.88 5.93
C LEU A 74 -5.03 -2.98 6.25
N SER A 75 -5.06 -3.34 7.53
CA SER A 75 -6.02 -4.26 8.12
C SER A 75 -6.98 -3.50 9.03
N HIS A 76 -8.19 -3.22 8.53
CA HIS A 76 -9.29 -2.68 9.34
C HIS A 76 -9.94 -3.72 10.27
N TYR A 77 -9.42 -4.95 10.30
CA TYR A 77 -10.01 -6.06 11.06
C TYR A 77 -10.25 -5.73 12.54
N ARG A 78 -9.33 -5.01 13.19
CA ARG A 78 -9.49 -4.62 14.59
C ARG A 78 -10.61 -3.59 14.84
N LEU A 79 -10.97 -2.81 13.82
CA LEU A 79 -11.99 -1.77 13.91
C LEU A 79 -13.39 -2.27 13.51
N THR A 80 -13.47 -3.21 12.57
CA THR A 80 -14.75 -3.59 11.93
C THR A 80 -15.17 -5.04 12.18
N GLY A 81 -14.29 -5.88 12.76
CA GLY A 81 -14.53 -7.32 12.92
C GLY A 81 -14.58 -8.09 11.59
N THR A 82 -14.42 -7.41 10.45
CA THR A 82 -14.44 -8.00 9.10
C THR A 82 -13.10 -7.71 8.42
N ALA A 83 -12.38 -8.76 8.04
CA ALA A 83 -11.10 -8.63 7.36
C ALA A 83 -11.33 -8.35 5.87
N VAL A 84 -11.56 -7.08 5.52
CA VAL A 84 -11.53 -6.60 4.14
C VAL A 84 -10.17 -5.92 3.91
N PRO A 85 -9.43 -6.28 2.84
CA PRO A 85 -8.21 -5.58 2.46
C PRO A 85 -8.51 -4.10 2.23
N HIS A 86 -7.81 -3.20 2.91
CA HIS A 86 -8.01 -1.75 2.76
C HIS A 86 -6.74 -1.09 2.27
N TRP A 87 -6.84 -0.21 1.27
CA TRP A 87 -5.67 0.44 0.67
C TRP A 87 -5.72 1.94 0.92
N VAL A 88 -4.63 2.48 1.48
CA VAL A 88 -4.46 3.92 1.73
C VAL A 88 -3.23 4.44 1.01
N THR A 89 -3.17 5.76 0.80
CA THR A 89 -1.99 6.43 0.27
C THR A 89 -1.19 7.06 1.40
N VAL A 90 0.08 6.72 1.54
CA VAL A 90 1.04 7.44 2.39
C VAL A 90 1.78 8.45 1.52
N TYR A 91 1.79 9.71 1.93
CA TYR A 91 2.34 10.79 1.11
C TYR A 91 3.32 11.72 1.85
N GLY A 92 3.55 11.49 3.15
CA GLY A 92 4.49 12.28 3.94
C GLY A 92 4.75 11.65 5.29
N HIS A 93 5.72 12.22 6.01
CA HIS A 93 6.08 11.83 7.37
C HIS A 93 6.65 13.01 8.16
N ASP A 94 6.74 12.83 9.47
CA ASP A 94 7.54 13.63 10.40
C ASP A 94 8.35 12.70 11.33
N ASP A 95 8.83 13.21 12.47
CA ASP A 95 9.70 12.46 13.39
C ASP A 95 9.08 11.17 13.93
N ASP A 96 7.75 11.08 14.05
CA ASP A 96 7.08 9.93 14.67
C ASP A 96 5.82 9.41 13.94
N ARG A 97 5.38 10.06 12.85
CA ARG A 97 4.15 9.72 12.13
C ARG A 97 4.31 9.64 10.61
N PHE A 98 3.45 8.83 10.01
CA PHE A 98 3.11 8.88 8.59
C PHE A 98 1.82 9.65 8.37
N TYR A 99 1.74 10.44 7.31
CA TYR A 99 0.51 11.08 6.86
C TYR A 99 -0.13 10.25 5.76
N ILE A 100 -1.39 9.87 5.97
CA ILE A 100 -2.14 9.04 5.03
C ILE A 100 -3.39 9.74 4.49
N HIS A 101 -3.78 9.35 3.28
CA HIS A 101 -5.07 9.66 2.66
C HIS A 101 -5.83 8.35 2.44
N ASP A 102 -7.06 8.27 2.97
CA ASP A 102 -7.97 7.15 2.78
C ASP A 102 -9.02 7.48 1.70
N PRO A 103 -9.09 6.73 0.58
CA PRO A 103 -10.05 7.00 -0.48
C PRO A 103 -11.51 6.68 -0.10
N TRP A 104 -11.75 5.99 1.02
CA TRP A 104 -13.08 5.53 1.44
C TRP A 104 -13.72 6.40 2.53
N ILE A 105 -13.01 7.38 3.08
CA ILE A 105 -13.60 8.29 4.06
C ILE A 105 -14.50 9.28 3.32
N GLU A 106 -15.81 9.15 3.52
CA GLU A 106 -16.76 10.17 3.10
C GLU A 106 -16.65 11.37 4.06
N LEU A 107 -16.49 12.58 3.50
CA LEU A 107 -16.29 13.85 4.22
C LEU A 107 -17.32 14.12 5.33
N LYS A 108 -18.50 13.50 5.28
CA LYS A 108 -19.59 13.66 6.27
C LYS A 108 -19.41 12.85 7.56
N GLU A 109 -18.48 11.90 7.60
CA GLU A 109 -18.27 11.01 8.76
C GLU A 109 -17.17 11.51 9.72
N LEU A 110 -16.54 12.65 9.40
CA LEU A 110 -15.52 13.26 10.25
C LEU A 110 -16.07 14.50 10.98
N PRO A 111 -15.78 14.68 12.27
CA PRO A 111 -15.99 15.93 13.00
C PRO A 111 -15.37 17.14 12.28
N GLU A 112 -16.06 18.29 12.31
CA GLU A 112 -15.68 19.56 11.63
C GLU A 112 -14.30 20.12 12.02
N ASP A 113 -13.70 19.64 13.10
CA ASP A 113 -12.35 19.99 13.57
C ASP A 113 -11.23 19.15 12.93
N ILE A 114 -11.56 18.02 12.29
CA ILE A 114 -10.63 17.19 11.50
C ILE A 114 -10.57 17.68 10.03
N PHE A 115 -11.28 18.76 9.69
CA PHE A 115 -11.49 19.25 8.31
C PHE A 115 -10.31 19.96 7.64
N HIS A 116 -9.07 19.78 8.09
CA HIS A 116 -7.91 20.17 7.29
C HIS A 116 -7.47 19.00 6.39
N GLY A 117 -8.36 18.63 5.44
CA GLY A 117 -8.02 17.88 4.22
C GLY A 117 -7.37 16.51 4.39
N ALA A 118 -8.16 15.47 4.67
CA ALA A 118 -7.85 14.05 4.38
C ALA A 118 -6.45 13.52 4.78
N ALA A 119 -5.81 14.16 5.76
CA ALA A 119 -4.45 13.93 6.22
C ALA A 119 -4.50 13.27 7.60
N LEU A 120 -4.58 11.95 7.68
CA LEU A 120 -4.60 11.27 8.97
C LEU A 120 -3.16 10.96 9.41
N PRO A 121 -2.66 11.55 10.51
CA PRO A 121 -1.39 11.15 11.08
C PRO A 121 -1.52 9.79 11.75
N ILE A 122 -0.64 8.86 11.40
CA ILE A 122 -0.53 7.54 12.02
C ILE A 122 0.87 7.39 12.63
N PRO A 123 0.99 7.24 13.96
CA PRO A 123 2.26 6.93 14.61
C PRO A 123 2.93 5.70 14.00
N PHE A 124 4.26 5.71 13.89
CA PHE A 124 5.00 4.63 13.22
C PHE A 124 4.76 3.23 13.80
N ASP A 125 4.61 3.13 15.11
CA ASP A 125 4.32 1.87 15.79
C ASP A 125 2.91 1.36 15.49
N GLU A 126 1.93 2.26 15.36
CA GLU A 126 0.58 1.89 14.94
C GLU A 126 0.54 1.52 13.45
N TYR A 127 1.28 2.23 12.59
CA TYR A 127 1.45 1.86 11.18
C TYR A 127 1.99 0.41 11.02
N ASP A 128 3.02 0.04 11.77
CA ASP A 128 3.59 -1.31 11.73
C ASP A 128 2.60 -2.41 12.15
N ARG A 129 1.63 -2.06 13.00
CA ARG A 129 0.55 -2.97 13.40
C ARG A 129 -0.58 -3.01 12.37
N LEU A 130 -0.98 -1.86 11.84
CA LEU A 130 -2.10 -1.74 10.89
C LEU A 130 -1.76 -2.35 9.53
N THR A 131 -0.49 -2.36 9.13
CA THR A 131 -0.06 -2.94 7.84
C THR A 131 -0.05 -4.46 7.78
N ARG A 132 -0.32 -5.16 8.89
CA ARG A 132 -0.34 -6.62 8.97
C ARG A 132 -1.76 -7.16 8.70
N TYR A 133 -1.92 -7.80 7.55
CA TYR A 133 -3.21 -8.33 7.10
C TYR A 133 -3.32 -9.85 7.31
N GLY A 134 -4.47 -10.30 7.83
CA GLY A 134 -4.80 -11.71 7.96
C GLY A 134 -3.93 -12.47 8.97
N ARG A 135 -4.06 -13.81 8.97
CA ARG A 135 -3.37 -14.70 9.93
C ARG A 135 -1.86 -14.77 9.72
N ASN A 136 -1.42 -14.60 8.48
CA ASN A 136 0.00 -14.69 8.12
C ASN A 136 0.74 -13.34 8.29
N ASN A 137 0.06 -12.31 8.82
CA ASN A 137 0.58 -10.94 8.91
C ASN A 137 1.10 -10.43 7.56
N PHE A 138 0.38 -10.74 6.48
CA PHE A 138 0.74 -10.36 5.12
C PHE A 138 0.85 -8.83 5.03
N ARG A 139 1.95 -8.34 4.44
CA ARG A 139 2.16 -6.91 4.19
C ARG A 139 2.34 -6.69 2.70
N ALA A 140 1.71 -5.66 2.16
CA ALA A 140 1.89 -5.25 0.78
C ALA A 140 1.92 -3.73 0.66
N ALA A 141 2.82 -3.22 -0.18
CA ALA A 141 2.93 -1.81 -0.51
C ALA A 141 3.41 -1.63 -1.95
N LEU A 142 3.06 -0.49 -2.54
CA LEU A 142 3.59 -0.03 -3.81
C LEU A 142 4.26 1.32 -3.59
N ILE A 143 5.49 1.49 -4.07
CA ILE A 143 6.13 2.80 -4.22
C ILE A 143 5.85 3.30 -5.64
N VAL A 144 5.40 4.54 -5.75
CA VAL A 144 5.06 5.19 -7.02
C VAL A 144 5.78 6.52 -7.08
N GLU A 145 6.58 6.72 -8.12
CA GLU A 145 7.32 7.97 -8.33
C GLU A 145 7.28 8.39 -9.81
N ALA A 146 7.47 9.68 -10.06
CA ALA A 146 7.51 10.22 -11.41
C ALA A 146 8.70 9.64 -12.19
N ALA A 147 8.50 9.23 -13.45
CA ALA A 147 9.62 8.88 -14.30
C ALA A 147 10.38 10.14 -14.72
N GLY A 148 11.55 10.38 -14.13
CA GLY A 148 12.43 11.51 -14.48
C GLY A 148 13.07 12.22 -13.29
N SER A 149 12.75 11.88 -12.05
CA SER A 149 13.37 12.46 -10.85
C SER A 149 14.71 11.78 -10.51
N GLU A 150 15.70 11.89 -11.40
CA GLU A 150 17.09 11.87 -10.95
C GLU A 150 17.33 13.18 -10.19
N HIS A 151 17.18 13.14 -8.87
CA HIS A 151 17.63 14.23 -8.02
C HIS A 151 19.12 14.42 -8.27
N GLN A 152 19.47 15.50 -8.96
CA GLN A 152 20.82 16.03 -9.03
C GLN A 152 21.35 16.13 -7.60
N LYS A 153 22.25 15.23 -7.21
CA LYS A 153 23.10 15.41 -6.04
C LYS A 153 23.88 16.71 -6.29
N LYS A 154 23.49 17.80 -5.63
CA LYS A 154 24.34 18.99 -5.53
C LYS A 154 25.61 18.57 -4.79
N ALA A 155 26.71 18.58 -5.52
CA ALA A 155 28.07 18.55 -4.98
C ALA A 155 28.37 19.84 -4.22
#